data_AF-A0AAF0RDP5-F1
#
_entry.id   AF-A0AAF0RDP5-F1
#
_cell.length_a   1.000
_cell.length_b   1.000
_cell.length_c   1.000
_cell.angle_alpha   90.00
_cell.angle_beta   90.00
_cell.angle_gamma   90.00
#
_symmetry.space_group_name_H-M   'P 1'
#
loop_
_entity.id
_entity.type
_entity.pdbx_description
1 polymer ?
#
loop_
_entity_poly.entity_id
_entity_poly.type
_entity_poly.pdbx_seq_one_letter_code
_entity_poly.pdbx_strand_id
1 'polypeptide(L)'
;MDFGGVLGADAPDPELEQRAAVRALGFDVAGLVAQRLLEDSGSLGVQTSESDGVLVRATVSRQYTLWRNPDDRDDPVNLAVLDDERRRSLEEVPPWPRPDWLVATVERLRYPMLWEAVQTHRTAPDPTRPTSAETLVQHVQYVLVNQYRDEHALPDLTEHPWPALVDERSVQSGHPVLVDGVERPGLLLDTDPFVLGIAAELDDGRLVTAVLPRDELPLLTVAFDSAAPLG
;
A
#
# COMPACT_ATOMS: atom_id res chain seq x y z
N MET A 1 -8.49 0.41 -13.24
CA MET A 1 -8.31 1.78 -13.76
C MET A 1 -8.11 1.68 -15.26
N ASP A 2 -9.04 2.22 -16.03
CA ASP A 2 -8.92 2.29 -17.48
C ASP A 2 -8.13 3.56 -17.79
N PHE A 3 -6.85 3.46 -18.17
CA PHE A 3 -6.08 4.58 -18.70
C PHE A 3 -6.49 4.81 -20.17
N GLY A 4 -7.78 4.94 -20.41
CA GLY A 4 -8.37 5.23 -21.71
C GLY A 4 -8.30 6.72 -22.00
N GLY A 5 -7.18 7.19 -22.56
CA GLY A 5 -7.05 8.57 -23.01
C GLY A 5 -5.60 8.97 -23.32
N VAL A 6 -5.41 9.73 -24.39
CA VAL A 6 -4.11 10.36 -24.67
C VAL A 6 -4.01 11.63 -23.82
N LEU A 7 -3.14 11.61 -22.82
CA LEU A 7 -2.80 12.80 -22.04
C LEU A 7 -1.79 13.66 -22.82
N GLY A 8 -2.01 14.97 -22.85
CA GLY A 8 -1.02 15.91 -23.38
C GLY A 8 0.20 16.02 -22.45
N ALA A 9 1.34 16.49 -22.98
CA ALA A 9 2.59 16.64 -22.21
C ALA A 9 2.45 17.48 -20.93
N ASP A 10 1.55 18.47 -20.94
CA ASP A 10 1.34 19.40 -19.84
C ASP A 10 0.23 18.95 -18.87
N ALA A 11 -0.24 17.71 -18.95
CA ALA A 11 -1.29 17.24 -18.04
C ALA A 11 -0.79 17.28 -16.58
N PRO A 12 -1.60 17.82 -15.65
CA PRO A 12 -1.19 17.99 -14.27
C PRO A 12 -0.89 16.63 -13.63
N ASP A 13 0.07 16.64 -12.70
CA ASP A 13 0.41 15.46 -11.91
C ASP A 13 -0.71 15.15 -10.90
N PRO A 14 -1.41 14.00 -11.02
CA PRO A 14 -2.49 13.63 -10.11
C PRO A 14 -2.01 13.42 -8.66
N GLU A 15 -0.72 13.13 -8.43
CA GLU A 15 -0.18 12.93 -7.09
C GLU A 15 -0.15 14.24 -6.27
N LEU A 16 -0.10 15.40 -6.94
CA LEU A 16 -0.19 16.70 -6.27
C LEU A 16 -1.57 16.91 -5.63
N GLU A 17 -2.64 16.61 -6.37
CA GLU A 17 -4.01 16.71 -5.88
C GLU A 17 -4.28 15.69 -4.77
N GLN A 18 -3.81 14.45 -4.93
CA GLN A 18 -3.92 13.42 -3.89
C GLN A 18 -3.21 13.84 -2.60
N ARG A 19 -1.97 14.34 -2.67
CA ARG A 19 -1.26 14.82 -1.47
C ARG A 19 -1.98 15.99 -0.80
N ALA A 20 -2.55 16.90 -1.59
CA ALA A 20 -3.36 17.98 -1.04
C ALA A 20 -4.62 17.44 -0.34
N ALA A 21 -5.30 16.45 -0.92
CA ALA A 21 -6.45 15.79 -0.33
C ALA A 21 -6.10 15.09 0.98
N VAL A 22 -4.98 14.36 1.05
CA VAL A 22 -4.49 13.73 2.29
C VAL A 22 -4.23 14.76 3.37
N ARG A 23 -3.52 15.85 3.04
CA ARG A 23 -3.26 16.94 4.00
C ARG A 23 -4.56 17.56 4.53
N ALA A 24 -5.58 17.67 3.69
CA ALA A 24 -6.89 18.21 4.06
C ALA A 24 -7.66 17.32 5.06
N LEU A 25 -7.31 16.04 5.20
CA LEU A 25 -7.96 15.14 6.17
C LEU A 25 -7.65 15.52 7.63
N GLY A 26 -6.55 16.26 7.86
CA GLY A 26 -6.20 16.81 9.17
C GLY A 26 -5.69 15.79 10.18
N PHE A 27 -5.10 14.69 9.71
CA PHE A 27 -4.40 13.71 10.54
C PHE A 27 -3.13 13.23 9.83
N ASP A 28 -2.13 12.82 10.61
CA ASP A 28 -0.86 12.34 10.06
C ASP A 28 -1.02 10.96 9.41
N VAL A 29 -0.16 10.62 8.46
CA VAL A 29 -0.25 9.32 7.77
C VAL A 29 0.93 8.47 8.18
N ALA A 30 0.65 7.34 8.82
CA ALA A 30 1.66 6.38 9.23
C ALA A 30 2.33 5.74 8.00
N GLY A 31 3.55 5.27 8.19
CA GLY A 31 4.34 4.56 7.18
C GLY A 31 5.39 3.67 7.83
N LEU A 32 6.06 2.84 7.03
CA LEU A 32 7.29 2.19 7.46
C LEU A 32 8.34 3.26 7.79
N VAL A 33 9.14 3.01 8.83
CA VAL A 33 10.28 3.87 9.13
C VAL A 33 11.23 3.97 7.94
N ALA A 34 11.81 5.15 7.75
CA ALA A 34 12.78 5.38 6.69
C ALA A 34 13.95 4.39 6.81
N GLN A 35 14.27 3.71 5.71
CA GLN A 35 15.29 2.67 5.67
C GLN A 35 15.93 2.63 4.28
N ARG A 36 17.22 2.26 4.21
CA ARG A 36 18.01 2.35 2.96
C ARG A 36 17.43 1.56 1.80
N LEU A 37 16.80 0.42 2.08
CA LEU A 37 16.28 -0.50 1.07
C LEU A 37 14.86 -0.14 0.60
N LEU A 38 14.20 0.84 1.22
CA LEU A 38 12.86 1.27 0.83
C LEU A 38 12.81 2.75 0.52
N GLU A 39 12.23 3.08 -0.62
CA GLU A 39 11.83 4.43 -0.99
C GLU A 39 10.31 4.52 -0.98
N ASP A 40 9.74 5.49 -0.26
CA ASP A 40 8.33 5.83 -0.40
C ASP A 40 8.10 6.31 -1.85
N SER A 41 7.15 5.72 -2.55
CA SER A 41 6.93 6.03 -3.97
C SER A 41 6.38 7.42 -4.21
N GLY A 42 5.86 8.10 -3.17
CA GLY A 42 5.11 9.35 -3.26
C GLY A 42 3.65 9.16 -3.68
N SER A 43 3.31 7.97 -4.18
CA SER A 43 1.96 7.62 -4.63
C SER A 43 1.11 7.15 -3.45
N LEU A 44 -0.05 7.79 -3.28
CA LEU A 44 -0.95 7.57 -2.15
C LEU A 44 -2.32 7.11 -2.62
N GLY A 45 -2.86 6.04 -2.05
CA GLY A 45 -4.28 5.74 -2.18
C GLY A 45 -5.07 6.50 -1.13
N VAL A 46 -6.21 7.06 -1.50
CA VAL A 46 -7.12 7.73 -0.56
C VAL A 46 -8.53 7.23 -0.78
N GLN A 47 -9.14 6.71 0.27
CA GLN A 47 -10.54 6.36 0.29
C GLN A 47 -11.21 7.06 1.47
N THR A 48 -12.23 7.86 1.19
CA THR A 48 -13.04 8.52 2.22
C THR A 48 -14.49 8.04 2.16
N SER A 49 -15.17 8.13 3.30
CA SER A 49 -16.61 7.97 3.41
C SER A 49 -17.14 9.11 4.26
N GLU A 50 -18.22 9.70 3.79
CA GLU A 50 -18.92 10.79 4.46
C GLU A 50 -20.35 10.36 4.82
N SER A 51 -20.86 10.91 5.91
CA SER A 51 -22.27 10.81 6.31
C SER A 51 -22.74 12.21 6.67
N ASP A 52 -23.84 12.66 6.05
CA ASP A 52 -24.39 14.02 6.20
C ASP A 52 -23.34 15.14 6.01
N GLY A 53 -22.40 14.95 5.07
CA GLY A 53 -21.33 15.91 4.77
C GLY A 53 -20.20 15.94 5.81
N VAL A 54 -20.18 14.99 6.74
CA VAL A 54 -19.12 14.82 7.74
C VAL A 54 -18.29 13.60 7.39
N LEU A 55 -16.97 13.75 7.38
CA LEU A 55 -16.04 12.64 7.22
C LEU A 55 -16.19 11.64 8.38
N VAL A 56 -16.68 10.44 8.06
CA VAL A 56 -16.84 9.35 9.05
C VAL A 56 -15.73 8.32 8.97
N ARG A 57 -15.10 8.17 7.81
CA ARG A 57 -13.98 7.24 7.61
C ARG A 57 -13.03 7.76 6.56
N ALA A 58 -11.73 7.58 6.80
CA ALA A 58 -10.68 7.77 5.82
C ALA A 58 -9.65 6.64 5.93
N THR A 59 -9.23 6.11 4.79
CA THR A 59 -8.10 5.19 4.65
C THR A 59 -7.11 5.85 3.71
N VAL A 60 -5.86 5.94 4.13
CA VAL A 60 -4.74 6.40 3.29
C VAL A 60 -3.75 5.26 3.15
N SER A 61 -3.45 4.83 1.92
CA SER A 61 -2.47 3.78 1.63
C SER A 61 -1.16 4.35 1.12
N ARG A 62 -0.05 3.76 1.55
CA ARG A 62 1.31 4.04 1.09
C ARG A 62 1.88 2.86 0.32
N GLN A 63 2.71 3.18 -0.65
CA GLN A 63 3.41 2.21 -1.47
C GLN A 63 4.92 2.50 -1.40
N TYR A 64 5.72 1.46 -1.53
CA TYR A 64 7.18 1.57 -1.45
C TYR A 64 7.83 0.90 -2.65
N THR A 65 8.95 1.45 -3.11
CA THR A 65 9.88 0.79 -4.03
C THR A 65 10.99 0.13 -3.23
N LEU A 66 11.30 -1.13 -3.54
CA LEU A 66 12.37 -1.88 -2.90
C LEU A 66 13.66 -1.78 -3.72
N TRP A 67 14.73 -1.36 -3.07
CA TRP A 67 16.08 -1.28 -3.62
C TRP A 67 16.97 -2.36 -2.99
N ARG A 68 17.22 -3.46 -3.71
CA ARG A 68 18.10 -4.55 -3.26
C ARG A 68 19.58 -4.14 -3.23
N ASN A 69 19.98 -3.26 -4.14
CA ASN A 69 21.24 -2.53 -4.14
C ASN A 69 20.94 -1.02 -4.13
N PRO A 70 20.86 -0.38 -2.94
CA PRO A 70 20.51 1.03 -2.84
C PRO A 70 21.66 1.98 -3.24
N ASP A 71 22.90 1.47 -3.31
CA ASP A 71 24.08 2.27 -3.66
C ASP A 71 24.29 2.39 -5.17
N ASP A 72 23.65 1.50 -5.94
CA ASP A 72 23.58 1.54 -7.40
C ASP A 72 22.15 1.22 -7.85
N ARG A 73 21.34 2.26 -8.10
CA ARG A 73 19.92 2.11 -8.46
C ARG A 73 19.72 1.47 -9.82
N ASP A 74 20.71 1.57 -10.71
CA ASP A 74 20.66 0.99 -12.05
C ASP A 74 21.09 -0.48 -12.07
N ASP A 75 21.54 -1.03 -10.92
CA ASP A 75 21.88 -2.44 -10.79
C ASP A 75 20.67 -3.32 -11.14
N PRO A 76 20.79 -4.27 -12.09
CA PRO A 76 19.72 -5.18 -12.47
C PRO A 76 19.10 -5.97 -11.31
N VAL A 77 19.80 -6.14 -10.17
CA VAL A 77 19.25 -6.78 -8.97
C VAL A 77 18.05 -6.02 -8.38
N ASN A 78 17.95 -4.72 -8.67
CA ASN A 78 16.83 -3.88 -8.28
C ASN A 78 15.59 -4.11 -9.15
N LEU A 79 15.69 -4.77 -10.31
CA LEU A 79 14.54 -4.95 -11.19
C LEU A 79 13.56 -6.00 -10.64
N ALA A 80 12.28 -5.78 -10.93
CA ALA A 80 11.24 -6.76 -10.68
C ALA A 80 11.37 -7.93 -11.66
N VAL A 81 10.94 -9.12 -11.22
CA VAL A 81 10.74 -10.24 -12.14
C VAL A 81 9.43 -10.00 -12.87
N LEU A 82 9.52 -9.57 -14.13
CA LEU A 82 8.38 -9.32 -15.00
C LEU A 82 8.28 -10.41 -16.07
N ASP A 83 7.07 -10.78 -16.45
CA ASP A 83 6.85 -11.58 -17.65
C ASP A 83 7.18 -10.77 -18.93
N ASP A 84 7.29 -11.47 -20.06
CA ASP A 84 7.68 -10.87 -21.33
C ASP A 84 6.63 -9.89 -21.88
N GLU A 85 5.35 -10.05 -21.53
CA GLU A 85 4.29 -9.14 -21.96
C GLU A 85 4.39 -7.82 -21.21
N ARG A 86 4.45 -7.87 -19.89
CA ARG A 86 4.57 -6.72 -19.01
C ARG A 86 5.87 -5.98 -19.25
N ARG A 87 7.00 -6.67 -19.43
CA ARG A 87 8.26 -6.04 -19.81
C ARG A 87 8.12 -5.25 -21.12
N ARG A 88 7.58 -5.88 -22.17
CA ARG A 88 7.37 -5.21 -23.47
C ARG A 88 6.46 -3.99 -23.35
N SER A 89 5.37 -4.07 -22.57
CA SER A 89 4.47 -2.94 -22.37
C SER A 89 5.12 -1.73 -21.68
N LEU A 90 6.15 -1.95 -20.84
CA LEU A 90 6.89 -0.88 -20.16
C LEU A 90 8.05 -0.32 -21.01
N GLU A 91 8.53 -1.10 -21.98
CA GLU A 91 9.58 -0.69 -22.93
C GLU A 91 9.01 0.05 -24.14
N GLU A 92 7.77 -0.27 -24.54
CA GLU A 92 7.11 0.39 -25.65
C GLU A 92 6.85 1.87 -25.35
N VAL A 93 7.50 2.75 -26.10
CA VAL A 93 7.27 4.19 -26.03
C VAL A 93 6.14 4.55 -27.01
N PRO A 94 4.99 5.05 -26.53
CA PRO A 94 3.92 5.45 -27.42
C PRO A 94 4.35 6.59 -28.35
N PRO A 95 3.77 6.70 -29.56
CA PRO A 95 4.16 7.73 -30.54
C PRO A 95 3.68 9.15 -30.18
N TRP A 96 2.88 9.32 -29.14
CA TRP A 96 2.40 10.61 -28.64
C TRP A 96 3.21 11.06 -27.41
N PRO A 97 3.33 12.39 -27.17
CA PRO A 97 4.00 12.90 -25.98
C PRO A 97 3.27 12.48 -24.70
N ARG A 98 4.03 12.39 -23.60
CA ARG A 98 3.52 12.04 -22.26
C ARG A 98 4.04 13.05 -21.25
N PRO A 99 3.28 13.36 -20.19
CA PRO A 99 3.81 14.11 -19.05
C PRO A 99 4.99 13.41 -18.38
N ASP A 100 5.90 14.19 -17.81
CA ASP A 100 7.08 13.67 -17.10
C ASP A 100 6.70 12.77 -15.91
N TRP A 101 5.62 13.11 -15.20
CA TRP A 101 5.13 12.29 -14.07
C TRP A 101 4.71 10.89 -14.56
N LEU A 102 4.06 10.79 -15.73
CA LEU A 102 3.61 9.50 -16.26
C LEU A 102 4.81 8.65 -16.70
N VAL A 103 5.84 9.27 -17.27
CA VAL A 103 7.09 8.59 -17.61
C VAL A 103 7.77 8.07 -16.35
N ALA A 104 7.86 8.89 -15.30
CA ALA A 104 8.41 8.49 -14.02
C ALA A 104 7.62 7.33 -13.38
N THR A 105 6.29 7.36 -13.43
CA THR A 105 5.44 6.27 -12.94
C THR A 105 5.70 4.96 -13.71
N VAL A 106 5.79 5.01 -15.05
CA VAL A 106 6.09 3.84 -15.88
C VAL A 106 7.49 3.27 -15.57
N GLU A 107 8.49 4.14 -15.39
CA GLU A 107 9.83 3.71 -14.98
C GLU A 107 9.83 3.02 -13.61
N ARG A 108 9.04 3.50 -12.64
CA ARG A 108 8.93 2.87 -11.31
C ARG A 108 8.36 1.45 -11.37
N LEU A 109 7.47 1.15 -12.33
CA LEU A 109 6.89 -0.18 -12.50
C LEU A 109 7.90 -1.26 -12.90
N ARG A 110 9.15 -0.88 -13.22
CA ARG A 110 10.25 -1.81 -13.49
C ARG A 110 10.88 -2.37 -12.21
N TYR A 111 10.62 -1.76 -11.06
CA TYR A 111 11.19 -2.14 -9.77
C TYR A 111 10.14 -2.86 -8.90
N PRO A 112 10.55 -3.72 -7.94
CA PRO A 112 9.63 -4.34 -7.01
C PRO A 112 8.95 -3.27 -6.16
N MET A 113 7.62 -3.34 -6.10
CA MET A 113 6.81 -2.41 -5.32
C MET A 113 6.06 -3.15 -4.23
N LEU A 114 6.08 -2.61 -3.02
CA LEU A 114 5.20 -3.02 -1.93
C LEU A 114 3.88 -2.24 -2.10
N TRP A 115 2.94 -2.83 -2.83
CA TRP A 115 1.66 -2.24 -3.16
C TRP A 115 0.74 -2.14 -1.94
N GLU A 116 0.31 -0.92 -1.62
CA GLU A 116 -0.51 -0.60 -0.45
C GLU A 116 0.01 -1.22 0.84
N ALA A 117 1.33 -1.26 0.99
CA ALA A 117 2.02 -1.98 2.05
C ALA A 117 1.62 -1.52 3.45
N VAL A 118 1.29 -0.23 3.60
CA VAL A 118 0.83 0.36 4.86
C VAL A 118 -0.43 1.16 4.60
N GLN A 119 -1.46 0.95 5.41
CA GLN A 119 -2.65 1.77 5.44
C GLN A 119 -2.81 2.46 6.80
N THR A 120 -3.19 3.73 6.77
CA THR A 120 -3.63 4.50 7.94
C THR A 120 -5.13 4.66 7.89
N HIS A 121 -5.82 4.17 8.90
CA HIS A 121 -7.26 4.27 9.02
C HIS A 121 -7.65 5.25 10.13
N ARG A 122 -8.53 6.18 9.78
CA ARG A 122 -9.27 7.01 10.72
C ARG A 122 -10.74 6.69 10.57
N THR A 123 -11.39 6.27 11.65
CA THR A 123 -12.85 6.08 11.68
C THR A 123 -13.41 6.86 12.85
N ALA A 124 -14.48 7.63 12.61
CA ALA A 124 -15.20 8.32 13.67
C ALA A 124 -15.73 7.31 14.71
N PRO A 125 -15.90 7.70 15.98
CA PRO A 125 -16.49 6.82 16.98
C PRO A 125 -17.91 6.42 16.57
N ASP A 126 -18.10 5.15 16.20
CA ASP A 126 -19.38 4.56 15.81
C ASP A 126 -19.41 3.10 16.32
N PRO A 127 -20.49 2.65 17.01
CA PRO A 127 -20.64 1.26 17.42
C PRO A 127 -20.64 0.25 16.25
N THR A 128 -20.90 0.68 15.01
CA THR A 128 -20.85 -0.19 13.83
C THR A 128 -19.50 -0.18 13.12
N ARG A 129 -18.50 0.54 13.65
CA ARG A 129 -17.16 0.57 13.06
C ARG A 129 -16.55 -0.84 13.07
N PRO A 130 -15.89 -1.23 11.98
CA PRO A 130 -15.13 -2.48 11.96
C PRO A 130 -14.10 -2.54 13.09
N THR A 131 -13.88 -3.74 13.61
CA THR A 131 -12.82 -3.98 14.58
C THR A 131 -11.45 -3.79 13.92
N SER A 132 -10.41 -3.62 14.74
CA SER A 132 -9.03 -3.56 14.26
C SER A 132 -8.61 -4.86 13.56
N ALA A 133 -9.14 -6.01 14.01
CA ALA A 133 -8.92 -7.31 13.39
C ALA A 133 -9.65 -7.44 12.05
N GLU A 134 -10.92 -7.04 11.97
CA GLU A 134 -11.67 -6.98 10.71
C GLU A 134 -10.99 -6.06 9.69
N THR A 135 -10.47 -4.91 10.12
CA THR A 135 -9.78 -3.97 9.24
C THR A 135 -8.46 -4.55 8.71
N LEU A 136 -7.70 -5.25 9.55
CA LEU A 136 -6.49 -5.96 9.12
C LEU A 136 -6.81 -7.07 8.10
N VAL A 137 -7.84 -7.87 8.35
CA VAL A 137 -8.30 -8.92 7.43
C VAL A 137 -8.73 -8.33 6.10
N GLN A 138 -9.48 -7.22 6.10
CA GLN A 138 -9.88 -6.52 4.88
C GLN A 138 -8.69 -6.04 4.06
N HIS A 139 -7.68 -5.47 4.71
CA HIS A 139 -6.45 -5.01 4.03
C HIS A 139 -5.65 -6.18 3.45
N VAL A 140 -5.43 -7.25 4.21
CA VAL A 140 -4.74 -8.45 3.73
C VAL A 140 -5.50 -9.09 2.56
N GLN A 141 -6.82 -9.26 2.70
CA GLN A 141 -7.67 -9.78 1.63
C GLN A 141 -7.57 -8.91 0.36
N TYR A 142 -7.57 -7.58 0.51
CA TYR A 142 -7.45 -6.67 -0.63
C TYR A 142 -6.12 -6.87 -1.36
N VAL A 143 -5.00 -6.96 -0.65
CA VAL A 143 -3.68 -7.18 -1.24
C VAL A 143 -3.60 -8.54 -1.93
N LEU A 144 -4.07 -9.61 -1.28
CA LEU A 144 -4.07 -10.95 -1.88
C LEU A 144 -4.88 -11.00 -3.19
N VAL A 145 -6.07 -10.37 -3.17
CA VAL A 145 -6.97 -10.32 -4.33
C VAL A 145 -6.44 -9.43 -5.46
N ASN A 146 -5.55 -8.47 -5.21
CA ASN A 146 -5.05 -7.58 -6.27
C ASN A 146 -3.64 -7.93 -6.74
N GLN A 147 -2.80 -8.49 -5.86
CA GLN A 147 -1.38 -8.72 -6.12
C GLN A 147 -1.01 -10.20 -6.21
N TYR A 148 -1.75 -11.09 -5.54
CA TYR A 148 -1.43 -12.52 -5.45
C TYR A 148 -2.49 -13.42 -6.09
N ARG A 149 -3.20 -12.91 -7.10
CA ARG A 149 -4.34 -13.61 -7.73
C ARG A 149 -3.93 -14.92 -8.37
N ASP A 150 -2.82 -14.89 -9.11
CA ASP A 150 -2.35 -16.01 -9.89
C ASP A 150 -1.80 -17.10 -8.97
N GLU A 151 -1.10 -16.70 -7.92
CA GLU A 151 -0.58 -17.55 -6.85
C GLU A 151 -1.70 -18.29 -6.10
N HIS A 152 -2.85 -17.63 -5.94
CA HIS A 152 -4.05 -18.22 -5.33
C HIS A 152 -5.02 -18.86 -6.35
N ALA A 153 -4.67 -18.88 -7.64
CA ALA A 153 -5.53 -19.37 -8.73
C ALA A 153 -6.96 -18.80 -8.64
N LEU A 154 -7.07 -17.50 -8.36
CA LEU A 154 -8.36 -16.82 -8.23
C LEU A 154 -9.09 -16.72 -9.58
N PRO A 155 -10.43 -16.76 -9.58
CA PRO A 155 -11.22 -16.55 -10.80
C PRO A 155 -11.02 -15.14 -11.38
N ASP A 156 -11.60 -14.86 -12.55
CA ASP A 156 -11.51 -13.52 -13.15
C ASP A 156 -12.05 -12.41 -12.21
N LEU A 157 -11.54 -11.17 -12.37
CA LEU A 157 -11.98 -10.03 -11.56
C LEU A 157 -13.49 -9.75 -11.67
N THR A 158 -14.13 -10.14 -12.78
CA THR A 158 -15.57 -9.96 -13.00
C THR A 158 -16.44 -11.02 -12.31
N GLU A 159 -15.85 -12.11 -11.80
CA GLU A 159 -16.57 -13.22 -11.19
C GLU A 159 -16.67 -13.03 -9.66
N HIS A 160 -17.89 -12.79 -9.18
CA HIS A 160 -18.19 -12.58 -7.75
C HIS A 160 -19.13 -13.67 -7.19
N PRO A 161 -19.07 -13.96 -5.88
CA PRO A 161 -18.16 -13.40 -4.89
C PRO A 161 -16.76 -14.02 -4.95
N TRP A 162 -15.73 -13.24 -4.64
CA TRP A 162 -14.37 -13.77 -4.50
C TRP A 162 -14.23 -14.59 -3.20
N PRO A 163 -13.39 -15.62 -3.18
CA PRO A 163 -13.17 -16.42 -1.97
C PRO A 163 -12.48 -15.59 -0.88
N ALA A 164 -12.88 -15.83 0.38
CA ALA A 164 -12.14 -15.34 1.54
C ALA A 164 -10.87 -16.20 1.71
N LEU A 165 -9.71 -15.55 1.64
CA LEU A 165 -8.40 -16.19 1.77
C LEU A 165 -7.89 -16.16 3.22
N VAL A 166 -8.39 -15.21 3.99
CA VAL A 166 -8.05 -15.00 5.40
C VAL A 166 -9.30 -14.75 6.24
N ASP A 167 -9.21 -15.01 7.55
CA ASP A 167 -10.34 -14.93 8.49
C ASP A 167 -9.90 -14.24 9.79
N GLU A 168 -10.81 -13.52 10.43
CA GLU A 168 -10.56 -12.79 11.68
C GLU A 168 -10.15 -13.70 12.84
N ARG A 169 -10.61 -14.96 12.86
CA ARG A 169 -10.26 -15.96 13.89
C ARG A 169 -8.77 -16.31 13.87
N SER A 170 -8.08 -16.05 12.77
CA SER A 170 -6.65 -16.27 12.62
C SER A 170 -5.81 -15.10 13.10
N VAL A 171 -6.43 -13.98 13.48
CA VAL A 171 -5.73 -12.80 14.00
C VAL A 171 -5.31 -13.04 15.44
N GLN A 172 -4.00 -12.91 15.69
CA GLN A 172 -3.41 -13.02 17.00
C GLN A 172 -3.29 -11.63 17.64
N SER A 173 -3.83 -11.47 18.84
CA SER A 173 -3.70 -10.22 19.61
C SER A 173 -2.48 -10.20 20.51
N GLY A 174 -1.98 -9.00 20.82
CA GLY A 174 -0.85 -8.79 21.71
C GLY A 174 0.52 -9.04 21.05
N HIS A 175 0.55 -9.15 19.72
CA HIS A 175 1.81 -9.20 18.98
C HIS A 175 2.56 -7.87 19.13
N PRO A 176 3.84 -7.88 19.51
CA PRO A 176 4.58 -6.64 19.70
C PRO A 176 4.83 -5.93 18.36
N VAL A 177 4.42 -4.67 18.26
CA VAL A 177 4.64 -3.82 17.08
C VAL A 177 5.41 -2.57 17.49
N LEU A 178 6.49 -2.26 16.76
CA LEU A 178 7.30 -1.07 17.00
C LEU A 178 6.69 0.13 16.27
N VAL A 179 6.23 1.12 17.03
CA VAL A 179 5.71 2.39 16.51
C VAL A 179 6.46 3.53 17.21
N ASP A 180 7.04 4.44 16.44
CA ASP A 180 7.82 5.58 16.95
C ASP A 180 8.95 5.16 17.91
N GLY A 181 9.53 3.98 17.66
CA GLY A 181 10.58 3.39 18.52
C GLY A 181 10.08 2.79 19.84
N VAL A 182 8.76 2.70 20.04
CA VAL A 182 8.14 2.11 21.24
C VAL A 182 7.36 0.85 20.87
N GLU A 183 7.57 -0.23 21.63
CA GLU A 183 6.84 -1.48 21.45
C GLU A 183 5.42 -1.35 22.03
N ARG A 184 4.42 -1.74 21.25
CA ARG A 184 3.00 -1.66 21.61
C ARG A 184 2.29 -2.98 21.29
N PRO A 185 1.24 -3.36 22.04
CA PRO A 185 0.42 -4.49 21.67
C PRO A 185 -0.33 -4.20 20.36
N GLY A 186 -0.11 -5.07 19.38
CA GLY A 186 -0.76 -5.03 18.08
C GLY A 186 -1.44 -6.35 17.73
N LEU A 187 -1.72 -6.51 16.45
CA LEU A 187 -2.34 -7.67 15.83
C LEU A 187 -1.39 -8.28 14.80
N LEU A 188 -1.44 -9.60 14.67
CA LEU A 188 -0.68 -10.36 13.68
C LEU A 188 -1.63 -11.31 12.94
N LEU A 189 -1.55 -11.31 11.61
CA LEU A 189 -2.18 -12.27 10.73
C LEU A 189 -1.10 -12.96 9.89
N ASP A 190 -0.75 -14.18 10.28
CA ASP A 190 0.42 -14.92 9.80
C ASP A 190 0.02 -16.27 9.17
N THR A 191 -1.12 -16.33 8.49
CA THR A 191 -1.66 -17.59 7.93
C THR A 191 -1.46 -17.76 6.44
N ASP A 192 -1.26 -16.67 5.71
CA ASP A 192 -1.05 -16.71 4.27
C ASP A 192 0.42 -17.01 3.93
N PRO A 193 0.74 -17.87 2.93
CA PRO A 193 2.12 -18.21 2.60
C PRO A 193 2.90 -17.12 1.86
N PHE A 194 2.26 -16.06 1.36
CA PHE A 194 2.91 -15.01 0.58
C PHE A 194 3.02 -13.67 1.32
N VAL A 195 2.10 -13.39 2.24
CA VAL A 195 2.09 -12.12 2.99
C VAL A 195 2.03 -12.29 4.50
N LEU A 196 2.53 -11.27 5.20
CA LEU A 196 2.38 -11.07 6.64
C LEU A 196 1.51 -9.83 6.89
N GLY A 197 0.42 -10.00 7.65
CA GLY A 197 -0.43 -8.90 8.08
C GLY A 197 -0.11 -8.44 9.50
N ILE A 198 0.05 -7.14 9.73
CA ILE A 198 0.30 -6.54 11.05
C ILE A 198 -0.62 -5.34 11.25
N ALA A 199 -1.09 -5.12 12.48
CA ALA A 199 -1.78 -3.87 12.81
C ALA A 199 -1.43 -3.35 14.21
N ALA A 200 -1.53 -2.04 14.41
CA ALA A 200 -1.39 -1.42 15.73
C ALA A 200 -2.26 -0.16 15.84
N GLU A 201 -2.89 0.02 17.01
CA GLU A 201 -3.61 1.26 17.32
C GLU A 201 -2.64 2.35 17.80
N LEU A 202 -2.80 3.54 17.23
CA LEU A 202 -2.03 4.74 17.56
C LEU A 202 -2.72 5.52 18.71
N ASP A 203 -1.97 6.40 19.38
CA ASP A 203 -2.46 7.12 20.57
C ASP A 203 -3.64 8.08 20.29
N ASP A 204 -3.77 8.52 19.05
CA ASP A 204 -4.86 9.40 18.61
C ASP A 204 -6.08 8.63 18.07
N GLY A 205 -6.10 7.30 18.24
CA GLY A 205 -7.21 6.44 17.84
C GLY A 205 -7.23 6.07 16.36
N ARG A 206 -6.20 6.46 15.58
CA ARG A 206 -5.96 5.88 14.25
C ARG A 206 -5.51 4.43 14.39
N LEU A 207 -5.74 3.65 13.34
CA LEU A 207 -5.20 2.30 13.19
C LEU A 207 -4.20 2.30 12.04
N VAL A 208 -2.99 1.77 12.26
CA VAL A 208 -2.08 1.40 11.17
C VAL A 208 -2.20 -0.09 10.91
N THR A 209 -2.30 -0.46 9.63
CA THR A 209 -2.23 -1.84 9.14
C THR A 209 -1.11 -1.93 8.13
N ALA A 210 -0.47 -3.09 8.03
CA ALA A 210 0.55 -3.37 7.05
C ALA A 210 0.41 -4.77 6.50
N VAL A 211 0.67 -4.92 5.20
CA VAL A 211 0.71 -6.20 4.49
C VAL A 211 2.03 -6.27 3.76
N LEU A 212 2.89 -7.16 4.20
CA LEU A 212 4.28 -7.24 3.76
C LEU A 212 4.55 -8.57 3.04
N PRO A 213 5.13 -8.56 1.83
CA PRO A 213 5.56 -9.78 1.14
C PRO A 213 6.58 -10.54 1.97
N ARG A 214 6.34 -11.84 2.21
CA ARG A 214 7.21 -12.67 3.03
C ARG A 214 8.62 -12.79 2.50
N ASP A 215 8.77 -12.93 1.20
CA ASP A 215 10.06 -13.10 0.54
C ASP A 215 10.95 -11.86 0.71
N GLU A 216 10.33 -10.70 0.93
CA GLU A 216 11.06 -9.44 1.11
C GLU A 216 11.29 -9.09 2.59
N LEU A 217 10.60 -9.74 3.55
CA LEU A 217 10.78 -9.49 5.00
C LEU A 217 12.25 -9.48 5.47
N PRO A 218 13.17 -10.33 4.98
CA PRO A 218 14.59 -10.25 5.37
C PRO A 218 15.28 -8.92 5.04
N LEU A 219 14.71 -8.14 4.11
CA LEU A 219 15.19 -6.83 3.69
C LEU A 219 14.47 -5.68 4.40
N LEU A 220 13.39 -5.95 5.15
CA LEU A 220 12.56 -4.93 5.76
C LEU A 220 12.84 -4.80 7.26
N THR A 221 13.00 -3.56 7.71
CA THR A 221 12.80 -3.21 9.12
C THR A 221 11.32 -2.96 9.34
N VAL A 222 10.63 -3.91 9.98
CA VAL A 222 9.19 -3.83 10.27
C VAL A 222 8.95 -2.98 11.51
N ALA A 223 8.93 -1.67 11.29
CA ALA A 223 8.62 -0.66 12.29
C ALA A 223 7.91 0.52 11.63
N PHE A 224 7.08 1.21 12.38
CA PHE A 224 6.24 2.29 11.87
C PHE A 224 6.62 3.64 12.46
N ASP A 225 6.57 4.65 11.61
CA ASP A 225 6.49 6.07 11.98
C ASP A 225 5.01 6.46 11.89
N SER A 226 4.42 6.89 13.00
CA SER A 226 3.00 7.26 13.07
C SER A 226 2.68 8.54 12.32
N ALA A 227 3.70 9.32 11.94
CA ALA A 227 3.61 10.57 11.20
C ALA A 227 4.67 10.67 10.09
N ALA A 228 4.83 9.59 9.34
CA ALA A 228 5.75 9.53 8.22
C ALA A 228 5.53 10.73 7.27
N PRO A 229 6.59 11.41 6.79
CA PRO A 229 6.44 12.50 5.83
C PRO A 229 5.71 12.05 4.56
N LEU A 230 4.85 12.91 4.02
CA LEU A 230 4.34 12.74 2.66
C LEU A 230 5.44 13.24 1.71
N GLY A 231 5.90 12.38 0.79
CA GLY A 231 6.88 12.75 -0.24
C GLY A 231 6.46 13.93 -1.11
#